data_AF-A0A1F2VWY0-F1
#
_entry.id   AF-A0A1F2VWY0-F1
#
_cell.length_a   1.000
_cell.length_b   1.000
_cell.length_c   1.000
_cell.angle_alpha   90.00
_cell.angle_beta   90.00
_cell.angle_gamma   90.00
#
_symmetry.space_group_name_H-M   'P 1'
#
loop_
_entity.id
_entity.type
_entity.pdbx_description
1 polymer ?
#
loop_
_entity_poly.entity_id
_entity_poly.type
_entity_poly.pdbx_seq_one_letter_code
_entity_poly.pdbx_strand_id
1 'polypeptide(L)'
;MLDAVANSFEGLGLRLAWVMAVVATLGSLYYSQIAHFIPCEYCWYQRIAMYPLAVILGIAVVRRDEGVRRYVLPLAVVGGAISTYHYVIQRFPDLAAGSCSTTVPCTTALVWKFEFVSIPLMALASFGVIVAVLLLDRSSPISPMPAMTPTQEEP
;
A
#
# COMPACT_ATOMS: atom_id res chain seq x y z
N MET A 1 -21.63 -11.77 -10.37
CA MET A 1 -21.38 -10.49 -9.67
C MET A 1 -19.89 -10.23 -9.53
N LEU A 2 -19.10 -11.14 -8.95
CA LEU A 2 -17.64 -10.99 -8.87
C LEU A 2 -16.96 -10.86 -10.24
N ASP A 3 -17.42 -11.60 -11.26
CA ASP A 3 -16.86 -11.49 -12.61
C ASP A 3 -17.19 -10.16 -13.30
N ALA A 4 -18.36 -9.56 -13.02
CA ALA A 4 -18.71 -8.23 -13.54
C ALA A 4 -17.85 -7.11 -12.91
N VAL A 5 -17.52 -7.26 -11.62
CA VAL A 5 -16.60 -6.39 -10.91
C VAL A 5 -15.17 -6.57 -11.44
N ALA A 6 -14.70 -7.81 -11.61
CA ALA A 6 -13.38 -8.10 -12.16
C ALA A 6 -13.19 -7.53 -13.58
N ASN A 7 -14.20 -7.65 -14.45
CA ASN A 7 -14.17 -7.06 -15.80
C ASN A 7 -14.11 -5.52 -15.78
N SER A 8 -14.59 -4.87 -14.72
CA SER A 8 -14.45 -3.41 -14.56
C SER A 8 -13.02 -2.98 -14.22
N PHE A 9 -12.17 -3.92 -13.80
CA PHE A 9 -10.77 -3.68 -13.41
C PHE A 9 -9.75 -4.20 -14.43
N GLU A 10 -10.18 -4.83 -15.53
CA GLU A 10 -9.30 -5.34 -16.58
C GLU A 10 -8.37 -4.22 -17.12
N GLY A 11 -7.06 -4.44 -17.00
CA GLY A 11 -6.02 -3.48 -17.41
C GLY A 11 -5.86 -2.24 -16.54
N LEU A 12 -6.71 -2.03 -15.53
CA LEU A 12 -6.67 -0.88 -14.63
C LEU A 12 -6.15 -1.22 -13.22
N GLY A 13 -6.11 -2.51 -12.85
CA GLY A 13 -5.79 -2.93 -11.48
C GLY A 13 -4.41 -2.48 -11.00
N LEU A 14 -3.36 -2.68 -11.80
CA LEU A 14 -2.01 -2.19 -11.45
C LEU A 14 -1.95 -0.66 -11.24
N ARG A 15 -2.70 0.10 -12.05
CA ARG A 15 -2.73 1.57 -11.98
C ARG A 15 -3.43 2.04 -10.71
N LEU A 16 -4.56 1.41 -10.36
CA LEU A 16 -5.27 1.71 -9.11
C LEU A 16 -4.43 1.34 -7.89
N ALA A 17 -3.78 0.18 -7.89
CA ALA A 17 -2.87 -0.22 -6.82
C ALA A 17 -1.74 0.81 -6.64
N TRP A 18 -1.16 1.29 -7.75
CA TRP A 18 -0.14 2.34 -7.70
C TRP A 18 -0.65 3.66 -7.14
N VAL A 19 -1.80 4.16 -7.62
CA VAL A 19 -2.41 5.39 -7.11
C VAL A 19 -2.65 5.30 -5.61
N MET A 20 -3.20 4.17 -5.14
CA MET A 20 -3.43 3.94 -3.72
C MET A 20 -2.14 3.93 -2.91
N ALA A 21 -1.07 3.30 -3.40
CA ALA A 21 0.24 3.29 -2.72
C ALA A 21 0.86 4.69 -2.65
N VAL A 22 0.74 5.50 -3.71
CA VAL A 22 1.21 6.89 -3.75
C VAL A 22 0.43 7.76 -2.76
N VAL A 23 -0.91 7.69 -2.78
CA VAL A 23 -1.75 8.45 -1.85
C VAL A 23 -1.45 8.09 -0.40
N ALA A 24 -1.30 6.79 -0.08
CA ALA A 24 -0.93 6.34 1.25
C ALA A 24 0.45 6.86 1.69
N THR A 25 1.42 6.84 0.78
CA THR A 25 2.77 7.35 1.02
C THR A 25 2.76 8.85 1.28
N LEU A 26 2.11 9.63 0.40
CA LEU A 26 1.98 11.08 0.55
C LEU A 26 1.22 11.46 1.83
N GLY A 27 0.14 10.75 2.16
CA GLY A 27 -0.59 10.94 3.41
C GLY A 27 0.32 10.70 4.63
N SER A 28 1.07 9.60 4.64
CA SER A 28 2.04 9.29 5.68
C SER A 28 3.11 10.38 5.85
N LEU A 29 3.64 10.91 4.74
CA LEU A 29 4.60 12.01 4.72
C LEU A 29 3.99 13.34 5.22
N TYR A 30 2.76 13.65 4.81
CA TYR A 30 2.03 14.84 5.23
C TYR A 30 1.87 14.90 6.75
N TYR A 31 1.45 13.78 7.36
CA TYR A 31 1.34 13.71 8.81
C TYR A 31 2.68 13.90 9.53
N SER A 32 3.78 13.44 8.93
CA SER A 32 5.12 13.56 9.51
C SER A 32 5.70 14.98 9.42
N GLN A 33 5.57 15.61 8.25
CA GLN A 33 6.28 16.86 7.93
C GLN A 33 5.45 18.11 8.23
N ILE A 34 4.14 18.06 7.99
CA ILE A 34 3.26 19.23 8.11
C ILE A 34 2.50 19.20 9.44
N ALA A 35 1.95 18.05 9.81
CA ALA A 35 1.21 17.92 11.07
C ALA A 35 2.09 17.57 12.28
N HIS A 36 3.42 17.49 12.08
CA HIS A 36 4.43 17.21 13.11
C HIS A 36 4.13 15.98 14.00
N PHE A 37 3.45 14.97 13.45
CA PHE A 37 3.23 13.71 14.17
C PHE A 37 4.50 12.85 14.15
N ILE A 38 5.00 12.54 15.33
CA ILE A 38 6.11 11.60 15.51
C ILE A 38 5.56 10.18 15.34
N PRO A 39 6.03 9.39 14.35
CA PRO A 39 5.53 8.05 14.12
C PRO A 39 5.97 7.11 15.26
N CYS A 40 5.07 6.23 15.68
CA CYS A 40 5.43 5.12 16.57
C CYS A 40 6.15 4.00 15.79
N GLU A 41 6.69 3.01 16.52
CA GLU A 41 7.44 1.90 15.94
C GLU A 41 6.61 1.07 14.93
N TYR A 42 5.34 0.78 15.25
CA TYR A 42 4.43 0.08 14.33
C TYR A 42 4.11 0.90 13.07
N CYS A 43 3.94 2.22 13.19
CA CYS A 43 3.80 3.10 12.02
C CYS A 43 5.06 3.06 11.15
N TRP A 44 6.24 2.91 11.75
CA TRP A 44 7.49 2.81 11.02
C TRP A 44 7.56 1.51 10.22
N TYR A 45 7.14 0.37 10.80
CA TYR A 45 7.01 -0.89 10.07
C TYR A 45 6.00 -0.81 8.91
N GLN A 46 4.87 -0.12 9.10
CA GLN A 46 3.90 0.13 8.03
C GLN A 46 4.51 0.96 6.88
N ARG A 47 5.32 1.98 7.21
CA ARG A 47 6.04 2.81 6.21
C ARG A 47 7.05 1.99 5.41
N ILE A 48 7.83 1.12 6.06
CA ILE A 48 8.78 0.22 5.38
C ILE A 48 8.06 -0.69 4.39
N ALA A 49 6.86 -1.17 4.71
CA ALA A 49 6.07 -1.98 3.79
C ALA A 49 5.46 -1.13 2.65
N MET A 50 4.96 0.08 2.93
CA MET A 50 4.21 0.89 1.97
C MET A 50 5.08 1.64 0.96
N TYR A 51 6.20 2.24 1.39
CA TYR A 51 6.99 3.13 0.53
C TYR A 51 7.62 2.40 -0.67
N PRO A 52 8.18 1.18 -0.51
CA PRO A 52 8.67 0.41 -1.64
C PRO A 52 7.55 0.05 -2.62
N LEU A 53 6.33 -0.21 -2.14
CA LEU A 53 5.20 -0.56 -3.01
C LEU A 53 4.86 0.58 -3.97
N ALA A 54 4.90 1.85 -3.53
CA ALA A 54 4.65 3.00 -4.40
C ALA A 54 5.66 3.07 -5.57
N VAL A 55 6.93 2.74 -5.30
CA VAL A 55 7.99 2.73 -6.32
C VAL A 55 7.86 1.51 -7.23
N ILE A 56 7.73 0.31 -6.66
CA ILE A 56 7.68 -0.96 -7.40
C ILE A 56 6.45 -1.00 -8.31
N LEU A 57 5.27 -0.61 -7.80
CA LEU A 57 4.05 -0.53 -8.61
C LEU A 57 4.16 0.54 -9.70
N GLY A 58 4.86 1.65 -9.43
CA GLY A 58 5.09 2.70 -10.43
C GLY A 58 5.94 2.21 -11.60
N ILE A 59 7.02 1.49 -11.30
CA ILE A 59 7.87 0.85 -12.31
C ILE A 59 7.05 -0.19 -13.10
N ALA A 60 6.24 -1.00 -12.41
CA ALA A 60 5.41 -2.00 -13.05
C ALA A 60 4.36 -1.40 -13.98
N VAL A 61 3.76 -0.26 -13.62
CA VAL A 61 2.82 0.47 -14.49
C VAL A 61 3.51 1.00 -15.76
N VAL A 62 4.74 1.53 -15.64
CA VAL A 62 5.51 2.04 -16.78
C VAL A 62 5.99 0.90 -17.69
N ARG A 63 6.50 -0.19 -17.10
CA ARG A 63 7.00 -1.36 -17.85
C ARG A 63 5.90 -2.32 -18.30
N ARG A 64 4.66 -2.12 -17.82
CA ARG A 64 3.54 -3.06 -17.95
C ARG A 64 3.90 -4.49 -17.54
N ASP A 65 4.69 -4.61 -16.48
CA ASP A 65 5.18 -5.90 -15.97
C ASP A 65 4.23 -6.44 -14.90
N GLU A 66 3.43 -7.44 -15.26
CA GLU A 66 2.51 -8.11 -14.35
C GLU A 66 3.19 -9.13 -13.44
N GLY A 67 4.42 -9.53 -13.76
CA GLY A 67 5.24 -10.42 -12.96
C GLY A 67 5.54 -9.84 -11.57
N VAL A 68 5.38 -8.52 -11.39
CA VAL A 68 5.57 -7.83 -10.11
C VAL A 68 4.64 -8.33 -9.01
N ARG A 69 3.45 -8.85 -9.38
CA ARG A 69 2.41 -9.28 -8.44
C ARG A 69 2.91 -10.28 -7.41
N ARG A 70 3.81 -11.20 -7.81
CA ARG A 70 4.36 -12.25 -6.94
C ARG A 70 5.16 -11.72 -5.74
N TYR A 71 5.72 -10.52 -5.86
CA TYR A 71 6.54 -9.90 -4.80
C TYR A 71 5.78 -8.79 -4.06
N VAL A 72 4.92 -8.07 -4.78
CA VAL A 72 4.08 -6.99 -4.22
C VAL A 72 3.00 -7.56 -3.29
N LEU A 73 2.37 -8.67 -3.67
CA LEU A 73 1.29 -9.28 -2.89
C LEU A 73 1.73 -9.72 -1.48
N PRO A 74 2.80 -10.52 -1.29
CA PRO A 74 3.22 -10.90 0.06
C PRO A 74 3.64 -9.68 0.90
N LEU A 75 4.29 -8.68 0.28
CA LEU A 75 4.68 -7.46 0.98
C LEU A 75 3.47 -6.65 1.46
N ALA A 76 2.44 -6.51 0.61
CA ALA A 76 1.20 -5.84 0.96
C ALA A 76 0.39 -6.60 2.03
N VAL A 77 0.40 -7.93 1.99
CA VAL A 77 -0.25 -8.77 3.02
C VAL A 77 0.44 -8.63 4.37
N VAL A 78 1.78 -8.63 4.41
CA VAL A 78 2.55 -8.40 5.65
C VAL A 78 2.29 -7.01 6.20
N GLY A 79 2.32 -5.96 5.36
CA GLY A 79 1.97 -4.60 5.77
C GLY A 79 0.54 -4.49 6.30
N GLY A 80 -0.40 -5.19 5.68
CA GLY A 80 -1.79 -5.32 6.13
C GLY A 80 -1.89 -5.98 7.51
N ALA A 81 -1.22 -7.11 7.72
CA ALA A 81 -1.23 -7.82 9.00
C ALA A 81 -0.67 -6.96 10.15
N ILE A 82 0.43 -6.23 9.90
CA ILE A 82 1.01 -5.28 10.86
C ILE A 82 0.01 -4.15 11.15
N SER A 83 -0.72 -3.67 10.15
CA SER A 83 -1.74 -2.63 10.30
C SER A 83 -2.94 -3.11 11.12
N THR A 84 -3.40 -4.34 10.89
CA THR A 84 -4.44 -4.99 11.70
C THR A 84 -4.01 -5.12 13.15
N TYR A 85 -2.80 -5.62 13.40
CA TYR A 85 -2.28 -5.73 14.76
C TYR A 85 -2.21 -4.36 15.45
N HIS A 86 -1.69 -3.34 14.75
CA HIS A 86 -1.62 -1.98 15.27
C HIS A 86 -3.01 -1.40 15.59
N TYR A 87 -4.02 -1.69 14.76
CA TYR A 87 -5.40 -1.29 15.05
C TYR A 87 -5.96 -1.97 16.31
N VAL A 88 -5.69 -3.28 16.49
CA VAL A 88 -6.15 -4.04 17.65
C VAL A 88 -5.55 -3.50 18.95
N ILE A 89 -4.24 -3.23 18.98
CA ILE A 89 -3.58 -2.70 20.19
C ILE A 89 -4.01 -1.26 20.52
N GLN A 90 -4.42 -0.46 19.53
CA GLN A 90 -5.03 0.85 19.78
C GLN A 90 -6.44 0.73 20.39
N ARG A 91 -7.20 -0.28 19.97
CA ARG A 91 -8.57 -0.50 20.45
C ARG A 91 -8.63 -1.14 21.83
N PHE A 92 -7.65 -1.99 22.13
CA PHE A 92 -7.53 -2.75 23.36
C PHE A 92 -6.12 -2.57 23.96
N PRO A 93 -5.88 -1.44 24.65
CA PRO A 93 -4.55 -1.09 25.18
C PRO A 93 -4.01 -2.10 26.20
N ASP A 94 -4.89 -2.88 26.85
CA ASP A 94 -4.51 -3.91 27.83
C ASP A 94 -3.71 -5.06 27.20
N LEU A 95 -3.87 -5.31 25.89
CA LEU A 95 -3.08 -6.32 25.17
C LEU A 95 -1.64 -5.85 24.88
N ALA A 96 -1.37 -4.56 25.03
CA ALA A 96 -0.10 -3.94 24.65
C ALA A 96 0.82 -3.67 25.86
N ALA A 97 0.56 -4.31 27.01
CA ALA A 97 1.35 -4.17 28.25
C ALA A 97 2.87 -4.45 28.09
N GLY A 98 3.33 -4.89 26.91
CA GLY A 98 4.75 -5.07 26.56
C GLY A 98 5.30 -4.19 25.42
N SER A 99 4.55 -3.24 24.84
CA SER A 99 5.10 -2.36 23.78
C SER A 99 5.93 -1.23 24.39
N CYS A 100 7.11 -1.57 24.87
CA CYS A 100 8.07 -0.68 25.51
C CYS A 100 8.80 0.19 24.46
N SER A 101 8.12 1.23 23.97
CA SER A 101 8.72 2.31 23.18
C SER A 101 9.02 3.50 24.09
N THR A 102 10.26 3.98 24.08
CA THR A 102 10.79 4.98 25.04
C THR A 102 10.47 6.44 24.69
N THR A 103 9.73 6.71 23.60
CA THR A 103 9.52 8.10 23.11
C THR A 103 8.05 8.45 22.84
N VAL A 104 7.23 7.54 22.29
CA VAL A 104 5.77 7.74 22.08
C VAL A 104 5.03 6.40 22.19
N PRO A 105 3.97 6.28 23.02
CA PRO A 105 3.22 5.03 23.15
C PRO A 105 2.46 4.66 21.86
N CYS A 106 2.55 3.40 21.43
CA CYS A 106 1.83 2.88 20.26
C CYS A 106 0.33 2.67 20.53
N THR A 107 -0.06 2.71 21.80
CA THR A 107 -1.43 2.54 22.31
C THR A 107 -2.22 3.83 22.30
N THR A 108 -1.57 5.00 22.19
CA THR A 108 -2.26 6.28 22.13
C THR A 108 -2.67 6.59 20.70
N ALA A 109 -3.97 6.74 20.49
CA ALA A 109 -4.49 7.30 19.25
C ALA A 109 -4.15 8.80 19.20
N LEU A 110 -3.03 9.16 18.55
CA LEU A 110 -2.58 10.55 18.41
C LEU A 110 -3.46 11.39 17.47
N VAL A 111 -4.28 10.77 16.62
CA VAL A 111 -5.20 11.46 15.70
C VAL A 111 -6.62 10.97 15.96
N TRP A 112 -7.38 11.73 16.77
CA TRP A 112 -8.84 11.66 16.84
C TRP A 112 -9.44 12.74 15.94
N LYS A 113 -9.25 12.61 14.62
CA LYS A 113 -10.02 13.41 13.66
C LYS A 113 -11.10 12.49 13.09
N PHE A 114 -12.36 12.73 13.48
CA PHE A 114 -13.58 11.94 13.19
C PHE A 114 -13.96 10.76 14.11
N GLU A 115 -13.37 10.58 15.29
CA GLU A 115 -13.71 9.50 16.27
C GLU A 115 -13.70 8.04 15.76
N PHE A 116 -13.38 7.80 14.49
CA PHE A 116 -13.45 6.47 13.87
C PHE A 116 -12.26 6.15 12.94
N VAL A 117 -11.50 7.16 12.50
CA VAL A 117 -10.42 7.00 11.51
C VAL A 117 -9.07 7.15 12.19
N SER A 118 -8.45 6.03 12.53
CA SER A 118 -7.06 6.00 13.00
C SER A 118 -6.08 5.84 11.83
N ILE A 119 -4.85 6.32 12.01
CA ILE A 119 -3.75 6.12 11.04
C ILE A 119 -3.59 4.64 10.61
N PRO A 120 -3.61 3.64 11.51
CA PRO A 120 -3.52 2.24 11.10
C PRO A 120 -4.74 1.76 10.31
N LEU A 121 -5.95 2.31 10.53
CA LEU A 121 -7.12 1.97 9.72
C LEU A 121 -6.98 2.45 8.28
N MET A 122 -6.46 3.68 8.10
CA MET A 122 -6.14 4.23 6.77
C MET A 122 -5.10 3.36 6.05
N ALA A 123 -4.02 2.97 6.75
CA ALA A 123 -3.01 2.07 6.19
C ALA A 123 -3.60 0.70 5.82
N LEU A 124 -4.42 0.12 6.70
CA LEU A 124 -5.10 -1.16 6.46
C LEU A 124 -6.02 -1.08 5.24
N ALA A 125 -6.78 0.00 5.08
CA ALA A 125 -7.63 0.22 3.92
C ALA A 125 -6.79 0.29 2.63
N SER A 126 -5.66 1.02 2.64
CA SER A 126 -4.76 1.09 1.48
C SER A 126 -4.18 -0.29 1.12
N PHE A 127 -3.65 -1.04 2.08
CA PHE A 127 -3.14 -2.40 1.83
C PHE A 127 -4.25 -3.35 1.37
N GLY A 128 -5.43 -3.26 1.96
CA GLY A 128 -6.60 -4.06 1.57
C GLY A 128 -7.04 -3.79 0.14
N VAL A 129 -7.09 -2.52 -0.29
CA VAL A 129 -7.42 -2.16 -1.67
C VAL A 129 -6.33 -2.66 -2.63
N ILE A 130 -5.04 -2.50 -2.29
CA ILE A 130 -3.94 -3.00 -3.13
C ILE A 130 -4.07 -4.52 -3.30
N VAL A 131 -4.26 -5.27 -2.22
CA VAL A 131 -4.44 -6.73 -2.28
C VAL A 131 -5.68 -7.11 -3.08
N ALA A 132 -6.83 -6.48 -2.79
CA ALA A 132 -8.09 -6.79 -3.46
C ALA A 132 -8.00 -6.55 -4.96
N VAL A 133 -7.45 -5.40 -5.38
CA VAL A 133 -7.31 -5.05 -6.79
C VAL A 133 -6.32 -5.99 -7.48
N LEU A 134 -5.20 -6.34 -6.86
CA LEU A 134 -4.24 -7.28 -7.45
C LEU A 134 -4.77 -8.71 -7.59
N LEU A 135 -5.69 -9.13 -6.70
CA LEU A 135 -6.36 -10.44 -6.76
C LEU A 135 -7.53 -10.49 -7.74
N LEU A 136 -8.30 -9.40 -7.82
CA LEU A 136 -9.48 -9.29 -8.69
C LEU A 136 -9.14 -8.96 -10.14
N ASP A 137 -8.02 -8.27 -10.36
CA ASP A 137 -7.52 -7.95 -11.69
C ASP A 137 -7.04 -9.24 -12.38
N ARG A 138 -7.96 -9.94 -13.06
CA ARG A 138 -7.69 -11.14 -13.86
C ARG A 138 -7.00 -10.84 -15.20
N SER A 139 -6.32 -9.70 -15.33
CA SER A 139 -5.61 -9.32 -16.56
C SER A 139 -4.79 -10.48 -17.11
N SER A 140 -5.11 -10.85 -18.35
CA SER A 140 -4.25 -11.64 -19.22
C SER A 140 -2.94 -10.87 -19.40
N PRO A 141 -1.78 -11.54 -19.51
CA PRO A 141 -0.48 -10.88 -19.57
C PRO A 141 -0.52 -9.78 -20.60
N ILE A 142 -0.44 -8.51 -20.15
CA ILE A 142 -0.33 -7.36 -21.04
C ILE A 142 0.88 -7.63 -21.94
N SER A 143 0.59 -7.89 -23.21
CA SER A 143 1.60 -8.25 -24.19
C SER A 143 2.68 -7.15 -24.22
N PRO A 144 3.98 -7.50 -24.13
CA PRO A 144 5.04 -6.51 -24.21
C PRO A 144 4.86 -5.70 -25.49
N MET A 145 5.06 -4.37 -25.43
CA MET A 145 5.20 -3.61 -26.67
C MET A 145 6.36 -4.21 -27.46
N PRO A 146 6.18 -4.53 -28.76
CA PRO A 146 7.29 -4.97 -29.57
C PRO A 146 8.39 -3.91 -29.49
N ALA A 147 9.63 -4.39 -29.31
CA ALA A 147 10.80 -3.55 -29.25
C ALA A 147 10.79 -2.58 -30.43
N MET A 148 11.02 -1.29 -30.16
CA MET A 148 11.23 -0.30 -31.19
C MET A 148 12.54 -0.67 -31.89
N THR A 149 12.43 -1.38 -33.02
CA THR A 149 13.56 -1.72 -33.88
C THR A 149 14.20 -0.40 -34.31
N PRO A 150 15.53 -0.21 -34.13
CA PRO A 150 16.20 0.97 -34.65
C PRO A 150 15.99 0.98 -36.17
N THR A 151 15.35 2.04 -36.67
CA THR A 151 15.26 2.37 -38.08
C THR A 151 16.66 2.25 -38.67
N GLN A 152 16.86 1.26 -39.53
CA GLN A 152 18.09 1.12 -40.29
C GLN A 152 18.10 2.31 -41.26
N GLU A 153 18.93 3.31 -40.96
CA GLU A 153 19.27 4.37 -41.91
C GLU A 153 20.17 3.72 -42.98
N GLU A 154 19.60 3.46 -44.16
CA GLU A 154 20.34 3.00 -45.35
C GLU A 154 21.21 4.14 -45.91
N PRO A 155 22.47 3.87 -46.31
CA PRO A 155 23.42 4.88 -46.79
C PRO A 155 23.18 5.35 -48.23
#